data_AF-A0A932RQ22-F1
#
_entry.id   AF-A0A932RQ22-F1
#
_cell.length_a   1.000
_cell.length_b   1.000
_cell.length_c   1.000
_cell.angle_alpha   90.00
_cell.angle_beta   90.00
_cell.angle_gamma   90.00
#
_symmetry.space_group_name_H-M   'P 1'
#
loop_
_entity.id
_entity.type
_entity.pdbx_description
1 polymer ?
#
loop_
_entity_poly.entity_id
_entity_poly.type
_entity_poly.pdbx_seq_one_letter_code
_entity_poly.pdbx_strand_id
1 'polypeptide(L)'
;MKPHSVVVISLHSPKERIWGELLELNASGVTMRGIDLNSFDDFIRQARDPEGDLVGLPTLFFPMIRVERIALDEARGSVPSLAETFEQKVGRGLLDYLAQFA
;
A
#
# COMPACT_ATOMS: atom_id res chain seq x y z
N MET A 1 4.52 6.30 -13.30
CA MET A 1 3.57 6.04 -12.20
C MET A 1 3.10 7.38 -11.66
N LYS A 2 1.83 7.54 -11.32
CA LYS A 2 1.31 8.83 -10.82
C LYS A 2 1.24 8.82 -9.29
N PRO A 3 1.39 9.97 -8.61
CA PRO A 3 0.99 10.09 -7.21
C PRO A 3 -0.43 9.53 -7.00
N HIS A 4 -0.68 9.00 -5.81
CA HIS A 4 -1.91 8.32 -5.39
C HIS A 4 -2.21 7.01 -6.13
N SER A 5 -1.26 6.45 -6.89
CA SER A 5 -1.38 5.07 -7.39
C SER A 5 -1.15 4.08 -6.25
N VAL A 6 -1.90 2.97 -6.22
CA VAL A 6 -1.60 1.84 -5.33
C VAL A 6 -0.51 0.99 -5.95
N VAL A 7 0.52 0.67 -5.15
CA VAL A 7 1.77 0.08 -5.63
C VAL A 7 2.30 -0.97 -4.68
N VAL A 8 3.13 -1.87 -5.22
CA VAL A 8 3.98 -2.77 -4.45
C VAL A 8 5.45 -2.41 -4.72
N ILE A 9 6.16 -1.99 -3.68
CA ILE A 9 7.61 -1.76 -3.70
C ILE A 9 8.32 -3.02 -3.21
N SER A 10 9.24 -3.54 -4.01
CA SER A 10 10.17 -4.59 -3.58
C SER A 10 11.50 -3.94 -3.19
N LEU A 11 11.92 -4.15 -1.95
CA LEU A 11 13.16 -3.64 -1.40
C LEU A 11 14.19 -4.77 -1.30
N HIS A 12 15.47 -4.38 -1.31
CA HIS A 12 16.56 -5.27 -0.95
C HIS A 12 17.30 -4.77 0.30
N SER A 13 18.02 -5.69 0.94
CA SER A 13 18.93 -5.46 2.06
C SER A 13 18.32 -4.63 3.22
N PRO A 14 17.33 -5.14 3.98
CA PRO A 14 16.69 -6.46 3.88
C PRO A 14 15.61 -6.55 2.77
N LYS A 15 15.28 -7.79 2.40
CA LYS A 15 14.24 -8.07 1.40
C LYS A 15 12.86 -7.93 2.01
N GLU A 16 12.09 -6.98 1.50
CA GLU A 16 10.76 -6.64 1.99
C GLU A 16 9.86 -6.29 0.80
N ARG A 17 8.55 -6.44 0.98
CA ARG A 17 7.57 -5.97 0.00
C ARG A 17 6.59 -5.06 0.70
N ILE A 18 6.50 -3.81 0.25
CA ILE A 18 5.65 -2.80 0.85
C ILE A 18 4.50 -2.53 -0.11
N TRP A 19 3.26 -2.58 0.39
CA TRP A 19 2.06 -2.28 -0.38
C TRP A 19 1.38 -1.02 0.18
N GLY A 20 0.85 -0.18 -0.71
CA GLY A 20 0.08 0.99 -0.33
C GLY A 20 0.09 2.11 -1.38
N GLU A 21 -0.22 3.32 -0.93
CA GLU A 21 -0.39 4.50 -1.76
C GLU A 21 0.94 5.23 -2.00
N LEU A 22 1.32 5.40 -3.27
CA LEU A 22 2.45 6.26 -3.64
C LEU A 22 2.13 7.74 -3.37
N LEU A 23 2.98 8.42 -2.61
CA LEU A 23 2.89 9.87 -2.43
C LEU A 23 3.86 10.63 -3.36
N GLU A 24 5.11 10.15 -3.43
CA GLU A 24 6.16 10.80 -4.23
C GLU A 24 7.15 9.77 -4.78
N LEU A 25 7.63 10.00 -6.00
CA LEU A 25 8.71 9.26 -6.64
C LEU A 25 9.68 10.23 -7.30
N ASN A 26 10.93 10.23 -6.85
CA ASN A 26 11.98 11.09 -7.40
C ASN A 26 13.34 10.34 -7.41
N ALA A 27 14.41 11.03 -7.83
CA ALA A 27 15.74 10.42 -7.92
C ALA A 27 16.34 10.03 -6.56
N SER A 28 15.89 10.65 -5.47
CA SER A 28 16.36 10.36 -4.11
C SER A 28 15.65 9.14 -3.50
N GLY A 29 14.38 8.91 -3.84
CA GLY A 29 13.64 7.78 -3.32
C GLY A 29 12.15 7.76 -3.64
N VAL A 30 11.46 6.96 -2.83
CA VAL A 30 10.01 6.76 -2.90
C VAL A 30 9.41 7.08 -1.55
N THR A 31 8.43 7.98 -1.53
CA THR A 31 7.60 8.26 -0.36
C THR A 31 6.23 7.63 -0.58
N MET A 32 5.74 6.86 0.38
CA MET A 32 4.44 6.20 0.28
C MET A 32 3.76 6.07 1.65
N ARG A 33 2.44 5.94 1.67
CA ARG A 33 1.69 5.41 2.81
C ARG A 33 1.55 3.90 2.60
N GLY A 34 2.15 3.09 3.47
CA GLY A 34 2.22 1.65 3.20
C GLY A 34 2.52 0.77 4.40
N ILE A 35 2.34 -0.53 4.21
CA ILE A 35 2.65 -1.59 5.18
C ILE A 35 3.44 -2.70 4.51
N ASP A 36 4.13 -3.49 5.32
CA ASP A 36 4.66 -4.76 4.84
C ASP A 36 3.52 -5.64 4.33
N LEU A 37 3.73 -6.23 3.16
CA LEU A 37 2.73 -7.04 2.46
C LEU A 37 2.32 -8.28 3.27
N ASN A 38 3.20 -8.80 4.13
CA ASN A 38 2.85 -9.92 5.02
C ASN A 38 1.86 -9.49 6.12
N SER A 39 1.71 -8.20 6.39
CA SER A 39 0.73 -7.64 7.34
C SER A 39 -0.61 -7.27 6.67
N PHE A 40 -0.79 -7.57 5.38
CA PHE A 40 -1.97 -7.15 4.61
C PHE A 40 -3.29 -7.69 5.17
N ASP A 41 -3.36 -8.99 5.50
CA ASP A 41 -4.59 -9.58 6.04
C ASP A 41 -4.93 -9.05 7.46
N ASP A 42 -3.91 -8.80 8.28
CA ASP A 42 -4.09 -8.19 9.59
C ASP A 42 -4.59 -6.75 9.50
N PHE A 43 -4.09 -6.00 8.51
CA PHE A 43 -4.58 -4.66 8.22
C PHE A 43 -6.04 -4.68 7.76
N ILE A 44 -6.42 -5.58 6.86
CA ILE A 44 -7.83 -5.73 6.45
C ILE A 44 -8.71 -6.07 7.65
N ARG A 45 -8.28 -6.97 8.54
CA ARG A 45 -9.04 -7.32 9.73
C ARG A 45 -9.30 -6.10 10.62
N GLN A 46 -8.29 -5.24 10.81
CA GLN A 46 -8.42 -3.99 11.57
C GLN A 46 -9.30 -2.97 10.85
N ALA A 47 -9.13 -2.78 9.54
CA ALA A 47 -9.92 -1.83 8.75
C ALA A 47 -11.42 -2.19 8.68
N ARG A 48 -11.76 -3.46 8.91
CA ARG A 48 -13.15 -3.95 8.97
C ARG A 48 -13.79 -3.81 10.35
N ASP A 49 -13.02 -3.55 11.39
CA ASP A 49 -13.53 -3.50 12.77
C ASP A 49 -14.22 -2.14 13.01
N PRO A 50 -15.56 -2.10 13.12
CA PRO A 50 -16.29 -0.84 13.30
C PRO A 50 -16.19 -0.30 14.74
N GLU A 51 -15.73 -1.11 15.69
CA GLU A 51 -15.60 -0.73 17.11
C GLU A 51 -14.14 -0.44 17.51
N GLY A 52 -13.18 -0.84 16.68
CA GLY A 52 -11.76 -0.56 16.86
C GLY A 52 -11.35 0.85 16.43
N ASP A 53 -10.22 1.33 16.95
CA ASP A 53 -9.61 2.57 16.46
C ASP A 53 -9.26 2.42 14.98
N LEU A 54 -9.65 3.41 14.17
CA LEU A 54 -9.28 3.45 12.75
C LEU A 54 -7.75 3.44 12.63
N VAL A 55 -7.21 2.42 11.96
CA VAL A 55 -5.76 2.27 11.75
C VAL A 55 -5.41 2.76 10.35
N GLY A 56 -4.59 3.83 10.28
CA GLY A 56 -4.02 4.33 9.03
C GLY A 56 -2.74 3.59 8.64
N LEU A 57 -2.24 3.86 7.45
CA LEU A 57 -0.92 3.38 7.02
C LEU A 57 0.16 4.42 7.36
N PRO A 58 1.32 4.02 7.91
CA PRO A 58 2.41 4.95 8.17
C PRO A 58 2.95 5.53 6.87
N THR A 59 3.44 6.77 6.93
CA THR A 59 4.18 7.39 5.82
C THR A 59 5.64 6.98 5.90
N LEU A 60 6.13 6.35 4.85
CA LEU A 60 7.45 5.73 4.75
C LEU A 60 8.24 6.36 3.60
N PHE A 61 9.54 6.54 3.81
CA PHE A 61 10.48 6.91 2.76
C PHE A 61 11.50 5.79 2.57
N PHE A 62 11.71 5.40 1.31
CA PHE A 62 12.73 4.44 0.92
C PHE A 62 13.74 5.10 -0.02
N PRO A 63 15.05 5.10 0.31
CA PRO A 63 16.06 5.64 -0.58
C PRO A 63 16.16 4.78 -1.84
N MET A 64 16.39 5.40 -3.01
CA MET A 64 16.40 4.69 -4.30
C MET A 64 17.37 3.51 -4.33
N ILE A 65 18.49 3.59 -3.59
CA ILE A 65 19.48 2.52 -3.51
C ILE A 65 18.92 1.20 -2.96
N ARG A 66 17.83 1.23 -2.17
CA ARG A 66 17.17 0.02 -1.63
C ARG A 66 16.07 -0.53 -2.55
N VAL A 67 15.59 0.25 -3.50
CA VAL A 67 14.44 -0.10 -4.33
C VAL A 67 14.89 -1.01 -5.46
N GLU A 68 14.43 -2.27 -5.43
CA GLU A 68 14.68 -3.23 -6.50
C GLU A 68 13.64 -3.08 -7.63
N ARG A 69 12.37 -2.87 -7.25
CA ARG A 69 11.26 -2.77 -8.20
C ARG A 69 10.10 -2.00 -7.60
N ILE A 70 9.41 -1.22 -8.43
CA ILE A 70 8.11 -0.63 -8.12
C ILE A 70 7.11 -1.16 -9.14
N ALA A 71 6.02 -1.75 -8.69
CA ALA A 71 4.95 -2.25 -9.54
C ALA A 71 3.63 -1.57 -9.19
N LEU A 72 2.87 -1.21 -10.21
CA LEU A 72 1.47 -0.87 -10.03
C LEU A 72 0.71 -2.10 -9.54
N ASP A 73 -0.22 -1.87 -8.61
CA ASP A 73 -1.14 -2.90 -8.13
C ASP A 73 -2.33 -3.01 -9.08
N GLU A 74 -2.21 -3.89 -10.07
CA GLU A 74 -3.17 -4.05 -11.16
C GLU A 74 -3.66 -5.50 -11.24
N ALA A 75 -4.95 -5.66 -11.53
CA ALA A 75 -5.55 -6.96 -11.77
C ALA A 75 -4.91 -7.64 -12.98
N ARG A 76 -4.86 -8.97 -12.95
CA ARG A 76 -4.33 -9.78 -14.05
C ARG A 76 -5.34 -10.85 -14.44
N GLY A 77 -6.10 -10.56 -15.49
CA GLY A 77 -7.15 -11.45 -15.97
C GLY A 77 -8.23 -11.61 -14.91
N SER A 78 -8.40 -12.83 -14.39
CA SER A 78 -9.34 -13.14 -13.31
C SER A 78 -8.79 -12.95 -11.90
N VAL A 79 -7.49 -12.66 -11.75
CA VAL A 79 -6.86 -12.44 -10.45
C VAL A 79 -7.00 -10.97 -10.07
N PRO A 80 -7.71 -10.65 -8.98
CA PRO A 80 -7.87 -9.26 -8.55
C PRO A 80 -6.54 -8.67 -8.05
N SER A 81 -6.43 -7.35 -8.09
CA SER A 81 -5.34 -6.64 -7.41
C SER A 81 -5.48 -6.73 -5.89
N LEU A 82 -4.45 -6.32 -5.15
CA LEU A 82 -4.54 -6.23 -3.69
C LEU A 82 -5.51 -5.11 -3.28
N ALA A 83 -5.52 -3.99 -4.00
CA ALA A 83 -6.48 -2.90 -3.81
C ALA A 83 -7.92 -3.34 -4.03
N GLU A 84 -8.19 -4.12 -5.08
CA GLU A 84 -9.51 -4.70 -5.33
C GLU A 84 -9.90 -5.70 -4.23
N THR A 85 -8.94 -6.52 -3.77
CA THR A 85 -9.17 -7.45 -2.65
C THR A 85 -9.49 -6.71 -1.35
N PHE A 86 -8.79 -5.60 -1.09
CA PHE A 86 -9.07 -4.72 0.05
C PHE A 86 -10.49 -4.16 -0.06
N GLU A 87 -10.85 -3.58 -1.21
CA GLU A 87 -12.18 -3.01 -1.44
C GLU A 87 -13.30 -4.05 -1.28
N GLN A 88 -13.12 -5.26 -1.82
CA GLN A 88 -14.09 -6.35 -1.67
C GLN A 88 -14.30 -6.77 -0.21
N LYS A 89 -13.23 -6.78 0.61
CA LYS A 89 -13.30 -7.20 2.01
C LYS A 89 -13.75 -6.09 2.96
N VAL A 90 -13.37 -4.84 2.68
CA VAL A 90 -13.62 -3.67 3.54
C VAL A 90 -14.88 -2.90 3.12
N GLY A 91 -15.30 -3.02 1.86
CA GLY A 91 -16.45 -2.30 1.29
C GLY A 91 -16.13 -0.85 0.89
N ARG A 92 -14.86 -0.47 0.87
CA ARG A 92 -14.36 0.86 0.47
C ARG A 92 -12.97 0.73 -0.14
N GLY A 93 -12.69 1.50 -1.20
CA GLY A 93 -11.36 1.54 -1.82
C GLY A 93 -10.28 2.06 -0.87
N LEU A 94 -9.03 1.63 -1.08
CA LEU A 94 -7.90 2.00 -0.21
C LEU A 94 -7.72 3.52 -0.11
N LEU A 95 -7.75 4.25 -1.23
CA LEU A 95 -7.51 5.70 -1.21
C LEU A 95 -8.59 6.45 -0.44
N ASP A 96 -9.85 6.07 -0.61
CA ASP A 96 -10.97 6.63 0.15
C ASP A 96 -10.88 6.29 1.64
N TYR A 97 -10.39 5.09 1.97
CA TYR A 97 -10.09 4.71 3.35
C TYR A 97 -8.96 5.57 3.93
N LEU A 98 -7.89 5.82 3.19
CA LEU A 98 -6.75 6.62 3.67
C LEU A 98 -7.03 8.12 3.78
N ALA A 99 -7.98 8.64 2.99
CA ALA A 99 -8.39 10.04 3.02
C ALA A 99 -8.97 10.47 4.38
N GLN A 100 -9.46 9.53 5.20
CA GLN A 100 -9.95 9.82 6.55
C GLN A 100 -8.84 10.14 7.57
N PHE A 101 -7.57 9.94 7.19
CA PHE A 101 -6.37 10.21 8.01
C PHE A 101 -5.53 11.38 7.47
N ALA A 102 -6.10 12.23 6.61
CA ALA A 102 -5.43 13.39 6.02
C ALA A 102 -5.86 14.69 6.72
#